data_AF-C1CUI7-F1
#
_entry.id   AF-C1CUI7-F1
#
_cell.length_a   1.000
_cell.length_b   1.000
_cell.length_c   1.000
_cell.angle_alpha   90.00
_cell.angle_beta   90.00
_cell.angle_gamma   90.00
#
_symmetry.space_group_name_H-M   'P 1'
#
loop_
_entity.id
_entity.type
_entity.pdbx_description
1 polymer ?
#
loop_
_entity_poly.entity_id
_entity_poly.type
_entity_poly.pdbx_seq_one_letter_code
_entity_poly.pdbx_strand_id
1 'polypeptide(L)'
;MKEPMTTDQLLQGLKHYRRIARQDMLRAGETPHPEAFLQHAESRREIYAALGTYAEQHASDEVIEHALELYRQLPFVTGTPEHEHADLKGRENALENFFLLVGLDPKARREARSKRPKLTS
;
A
#
# COMPACT_ATOMS: atom_id res chain seq x y z
N MET A 1 25.11 8.24 -0.68
CA MET A 1 23.67 8.43 -0.40
C MET A 1 22.94 8.08 -1.68
N LYS A 2 21.86 7.26 -1.64
CA LYS A 2 21.02 7.08 -2.84
C LYS A 2 20.36 8.43 -3.13
N GLU A 3 20.32 8.82 -4.40
CA GLU A 3 19.57 10.01 -4.81
C GLU A 3 18.08 9.84 -4.46
N PRO A 4 17.40 10.91 -4.01
CA PRO A 4 15.98 10.86 -3.70
C PRO A 4 15.18 10.54 -4.97
N MET A 5 14.17 9.67 -4.85
CA MET A 5 13.32 9.31 -5.99
C MET A 5 12.52 10.53 -6.46
N THR A 6 12.62 10.85 -7.75
CA THR A 6 11.86 11.94 -8.39
C THR A 6 10.37 11.61 -8.46
N THR A 7 9.52 12.63 -8.56
CA THR A 7 8.07 12.44 -8.76
C THR A 7 7.75 11.62 -10.01
N ASP A 8 8.50 11.80 -11.11
CA ASP A 8 8.30 11.01 -12.33
C ASP A 8 8.62 9.53 -12.14
N GLN A 9 9.71 9.20 -11.45
CA GLN A 9 10.05 7.81 -11.10
C GLN A 9 8.99 7.22 -10.16
N LEU A 10 8.48 8.02 -9.23
CA LEU A 10 7.40 7.63 -8.33
C LEU A 10 6.12 7.28 -9.09
N LEU A 11 5.68 8.14 -10.00
CA LEU A 11 4.52 7.92 -10.86
C LEU A 11 4.68 6.65 -11.73
N GLN A 12 5.87 6.41 -12.28
CA GLN A 12 6.17 5.19 -13.04
C GLN A 12 6.09 3.93 -12.16
N GLY A 13 6.65 3.98 -10.95
CA GLY A 13 6.58 2.89 -9.99
C GLY A 13 5.15 2.57 -9.55
N LEU A 14 4.35 3.59 -9.24
CA LEU A 14 2.93 3.44 -8.89
C LEU A 14 2.11 2.86 -10.04
N LYS A 15 2.35 3.31 -11.28
CA LYS A 15 1.72 2.75 -12.48
C LYS A 15 2.07 1.26 -12.65
N HIS A 16 3.31 0.88 -12.39
CA HIS A 16 3.75 -0.51 -12.43
C HIS A 16 3.05 -1.37 -11.37
N TYR A 17 3.01 -0.93 -10.12
CA TYR A 17 2.33 -1.64 -9.04
C TYR A 17 0.81 -1.74 -9.26
N ARG A 18 0.16 -0.69 -9.76
CA ARG A 18 -1.25 -0.72 -10.15
C ARG A 18 -1.52 -1.76 -11.24
N ARG A 19 -0.59 -1.97 -12.17
CA ARG A 19 -0.69 -3.01 -13.20
C ARG A 19 -0.55 -4.41 -12.60
N ILE A 20 0.38 -4.63 -11.67
CA ILE A 20 0.53 -5.92 -10.98
C ILE A 20 -0.75 -6.25 -10.20
N ALA A 21 -1.26 -5.31 -9.41
CA ALA A 21 -2.51 -5.52 -8.66
C ALA A 21 -3.68 -5.87 -9.58
N ARG A 22 -3.77 -5.24 -10.76
CA ARG A 22 -4.78 -5.61 -11.79
C ARG A 22 -4.57 -7.04 -12.32
N GLN A 23 -3.33 -7.47 -12.53
CA GLN A 23 -3.04 -8.85 -12.95
C GLN A 23 -3.48 -9.84 -11.88
N ASP A 24 -3.25 -9.52 -10.61
CA ASP A 24 -3.69 -10.38 -9.50
C ASP A 24 -5.23 -10.47 -9.44
N MET A 25 -5.97 -9.37 -9.66
CA MET A 25 -7.44 -9.42 -9.75
C MET A 25 -7.91 -10.44 -10.81
N LEU A 26 -7.26 -10.50 -11.97
CA LEU A 26 -7.62 -11.43 -13.06
C LEU A 26 -7.36 -12.90 -12.70
N ARG A 27 -6.50 -13.16 -11.72
CA ARG A 27 -6.11 -14.51 -11.29
C ARG A 27 -6.83 -14.97 -10.03
N ALA A 28 -7.71 -14.14 -9.46
CA ALA A 28 -8.37 -14.43 -8.19
C ALA A 28 -9.09 -15.79 -8.17
N GLY A 29 -9.74 -16.17 -9.29
CA GLY A 29 -10.43 -17.45 -9.43
C GLY A 29 -9.52 -18.69 -9.35
N GLU A 30 -8.20 -18.52 -9.45
CA GLU A 30 -7.20 -19.60 -9.34
C GLU A 30 -6.74 -19.82 -7.89
N THR A 31 -7.24 -19.05 -6.93
CA THR A 31 -6.74 -19.04 -5.53
C THR A 31 -7.67 -19.79 -4.57
N PRO A 32 -7.17 -20.25 -3.39
CA PRO A 32 -8.00 -20.95 -2.41
C PRO A 32 -9.14 -20.11 -1.81
N HIS A 33 -9.01 -18.77 -1.82
CA HIS A 33 -10.02 -17.83 -1.33
C HIS A 33 -10.25 -16.71 -2.36
N PRO A 34 -10.97 -16.97 -3.48
CA PRO A 34 -11.06 -16.04 -4.60
C PRO A 34 -11.57 -14.65 -4.24
N GLU A 35 -12.61 -14.56 -3.40
CA GLU A 35 -13.19 -13.28 -2.98
C GLU A 35 -12.21 -12.45 -2.14
N ALA A 36 -11.55 -13.07 -1.17
CA ALA A 36 -10.55 -12.40 -0.35
C ALA A 36 -9.33 -11.98 -1.19
N PHE A 37 -8.87 -12.82 -2.12
CA PHE A 37 -7.76 -12.49 -3.00
C PHE A 37 -8.10 -11.31 -3.92
N LEU A 38 -9.32 -11.31 -4.47
CA LEU A 38 -9.83 -10.20 -5.28
C LEU A 38 -9.87 -8.90 -4.46
N GLN A 39 -10.51 -8.92 -3.30
CA GLN A 39 -10.64 -7.75 -2.41
C GLN A 39 -9.27 -7.20 -2.01
N HIS A 40 -8.31 -8.08 -1.72
CA HIS A 40 -6.93 -7.69 -1.43
C HIS A 40 -6.26 -7.00 -2.63
N ALA A 41 -6.40 -7.57 -3.83
CA ALA A 41 -5.82 -7.01 -5.05
C ALA A 41 -6.46 -5.66 -5.43
N GLU A 42 -7.78 -5.53 -5.30
CA GLU A 42 -8.52 -4.28 -5.49
C GLU A 42 -8.04 -3.19 -4.54
N SER A 43 -7.96 -3.51 -3.25
CA SER A 43 -7.52 -2.58 -2.21
C SER A 43 -6.10 -2.08 -2.45
N ARG A 44 -5.19 -2.94 -2.94
CA ARG A 44 -3.85 -2.50 -3.35
C ARG A 44 -3.92 -1.53 -4.53
N ARG A 45 -4.70 -1.88 -5.54
CA ARG A 45 -4.85 -1.08 -6.76
C ARG A 45 -5.42 0.30 -6.46
N GLU A 46 -6.36 0.40 -5.52
CA GLU A 46 -6.95 1.66 -5.05
C GLU A 46 -5.92 2.54 -4.36
N ILE A 47 -5.13 2.01 -3.43
CA ILE A 47 -4.03 2.76 -2.79
C ILE A 47 -3.04 3.28 -3.83
N TYR A 48 -2.59 2.45 -4.76
CA TYR A 48 -1.65 2.90 -5.80
C TYR A 48 -2.24 3.97 -6.72
N ALA A 49 -3.55 3.88 -7.02
CA ALA A 49 -4.24 4.92 -7.77
C ALA A 49 -4.34 6.23 -6.99
N ALA A 50 -4.72 6.18 -5.71
CA ALA A 50 -4.83 7.35 -4.84
C ALA A 50 -3.48 8.06 -4.66
N LEU A 51 -2.40 7.31 -4.37
CA LEU A 51 -1.05 7.86 -4.29
C LEU A 51 -0.60 8.46 -5.63
N GLY A 52 -0.99 7.84 -6.75
CA GLY A 52 -0.66 8.33 -8.09
C GLY A 52 -1.32 9.67 -8.37
N THR A 53 -2.63 9.77 -8.11
CA THR A 53 -3.39 11.02 -8.23
C THR A 53 -2.85 12.11 -7.31
N TYR A 54 -2.47 11.76 -6.07
CA TYR A 54 -1.85 12.73 -5.16
C TYR A 54 -0.49 13.22 -5.70
N ALA A 55 0.33 12.32 -6.23
CA ALA A 55 1.65 12.62 -6.80
C ALA A 55 1.61 13.47 -8.08
N GLU A 56 0.49 13.54 -8.79
CA GLU A 56 0.34 14.43 -9.95
C GLU A 56 0.37 15.92 -9.55
N GLN A 57 0.13 16.24 -8.27
CA GLN A 57 -0.01 17.61 -7.78
C GLN A 57 0.99 17.97 -6.66
N HIS A 58 1.76 17.00 -6.17
CA HIS A 58 2.61 17.16 -4.98
C HIS A 58 4.02 16.62 -5.21
N ALA A 59 4.97 17.11 -4.41
CA ALA A 59 6.35 16.64 -4.42
C ALA A 59 6.47 15.23 -3.81
N SER A 60 7.55 14.53 -4.16
CA SER A 60 7.79 13.13 -3.74
C SER A 60 7.76 12.93 -2.22
N ASP A 61 8.30 13.88 -1.45
CA ASP A 61 8.29 13.88 0.01
C ASP A 61 6.88 14.08 0.60
N GLU A 62 6.07 14.94 0.00
CA GLU A 62 4.66 15.12 0.38
C GLU A 62 3.84 13.84 0.14
N VAL A 63 4.10 13.13 -0.97
CA VAL A 63 3.45 11.83 -1.24
C VAL A 63 3.86 10.78 -0.22
N ILE A 64 5.12 10.80 0.21
CA ILE A 64 5.62 9.88 1.26
C ILE A 64 4.93 10.16 2.59
N GLU A 65 4.81 11.42 3.00
CA GLU A 65 4.10 11.76 4.24
C GLU A 65 2.62 11.39 4.15
N HIS A 66 1.97 11.65 3.02
CA HIS A 66 0.58 11.25 2.80
C HIS A 66 0.41 9.72 2.92
N ALA A 67 1.32 8.93 2.37
CA ALA A 67 1.32 7.47 2.53
C ALA A 67 1.52 7.04 4.00
N LEU A 68 2.35 7.75 4.76
CA LEU A 68 2.54 7.49 6.19
C LEU A 68 1.28 7.82 7.00
N GLU A 69 0.56 8.88 6.66
CA GLU A 69 -0.73 9.23 7.28
C GLU A 69 -1.77 8.13 7.05
N LEU A 70 -1.94 7.70 5.80
CA LEU A 70 -2.83 6.57 5.45
C LEU A 70 -2.45 5.32 6.24
N TYR A 71 -1.15 5.04 6.36
CA TYR A 71 -0.66 3.86 7.08
C TYR A 71 -0.95 3.92 8.58
N ARG A 72 -0.78 5.08 9.23
CA ARG A 72 -1.09 5.30 10.65
C ARG A 72 -2.58 5.08 10.96
N GLN A 73 -3.46 5.30 9.99
CA GLN A 73 -4.91 5.11 10.16
C GLN A 73 -5.36 3.65 10.02
N LEU A 74 -4.53 2.76 9.48
CA LEU A 74 -4.90 1.35 9.28
C LEU A 74 -4.90 0.58 10.61
N PRO A 75 -6.01 -0.08 10.99
CA PRO A 75 -6.02 -0.96 12.14
C PRO A 75 -5.04 -2.13 12.00
N PHE A 76 -4.53 -2.63 13.12
CA PHE A 76 -3.77 -3.88 13.15
C PHE A 76 -4.70 -5.08 12.99
N VAL A 77 -4.53 -5.81 11.89
CA VAL A 77 -5.21 -7.09 11.60
C VAL A 77 -4.24 -8.28 11.61
N THR A 78 -3.02 -8.07 12.11
CA THR A 78 -2.01 -9.12 12.26
C THR A 78 -2.53 -10.23 13.19
N GLY A 79 -2.35 -11.49 12.79
CA GLY A 79 -2.81 -12.66 13.55
C GLY A 79 -4.20 -13.16 13.14
N THR A 80 -4.91 -12.47 12.25
CA THR A 80 -6.17 -12.95 11.66
C THR A 80 -5.91 -13.87 10.45
N PRO A 81 -6.76 -14.88 10.18
CA PRO A 81 -6.67 -15.75 8.99
C PRO A 81 -6.54 -14.96 7.68
N GLU A 82 -5.78 -15.48 6.70
CA GLU A 82 -5.45 -14.78 5.44
C GLU A 82 -6.67 -14.16 4.74
N HIS A 83 -7.80 -14.88 4.70
CA HIS A 83 -9.02 -14.46 4.03
C HIS A 83 -9.85 -13.42 4.83
N GLU A 84 -9.56 -13.21 6.12
CA GLU A 84 -10.21 -12.18 6.92
C GLU A 84 -9.53 -10.82 6.74
N HIS A 85 -10.33 -9.75 6.76
CA HIS A 85 -9.86 -8.36 6.61
C HIS A 85 -8.95 -8.18 5.38
N ALA A 86 -9.27 -8.87 4.28
CA ALA A 86 -8.48 -8.88 3.06
C ALA A 86 -8.29 -7.47 2.47
N ASP A 87 -9.28 -6.59 2.67
CA ASP A 87 -9.23 -5.17 2.33
C ASP A 87 -8.14 -4.43 3.12
N LEU A 88 -8.13 -4.54 4.45
CA LEU A 88 -7.16 -3.90 5.33
C LEU A 88 -5.75 -4.44 5.07
N LYS A 89 -5.62 -5.76 4.86
CA LYS A 89 -4.36 -6.41 4.48
C LYS A 89 -3.86 -5.94 3.12
N GLY A 90 -4.75 -5.76 2.16
CA GLY A 90 -4.41 -5.20 0.84
C GLY A 90 -3.90 -3.78 0.94
N ARG A 91 -4.58 -2.91 1.69
CA ARG A 91 -4.14 -1.52 1.93
C ARG A 91 -2.79 -1.47 2.63
N GLU A 92 -2.60 -2.28 3.68
CA GLU A 92 -1.32 -2.42 4.37
C GLU A 92 -0.22 -2.89 3.41
N ASN A 93 -0.46 -3.94 2.63
CA ASN A 93 0.50 -4.46 1.66
C ASN A 93 0.90 -3.41 0.61
N ALA A 94 -0.05 -2.63 0.11
CA ALA A 94 0.25 -1.57 -0.85
C ALA A 94 1.17 -0.49 -0.27
N LEU A 95 0.86 0.00 0.93
CA LEU A 95 1.66 1.02 1.60
C LEU A 95 3.05 0.49 1.95
N GLU A 96 3.16 -0.74 2.41
CA GLU A 96 4.46 -1.37 2.71
C GLU A 96 5.33 -1.53 1.46
N ASN A 97 4.74 -1.97 0.34
CA ASN A 97 5.45 -2.05 -0.94
C ASN A 97 5.84 -0.66 -1.48
N PHE A 98 5.00 0.35 -1.25
CA PHE A 98 5.32 1.73 -1.59
C PHE A 98 6.52 2.26 -0.77
N PHE A 99 6.58 1.97 0.53
CA PHE A 99 7.72 2.33 1.37
C PHE A 99 9.03 1.67 0.91
N LEU A 100 8.96 0.43 0.42
CA LEU A 100 10.11 -0.23 -0.22
C LEU A 100 10.52 0.46 -1.52
N LEU A 101 9.55 0.85 -2.35
CA LEU A 101 9.79 1.56 -3.62
C LEU A 101 10.53 2.89 -3.42
N VAL A 102 10.08 3.71 -2.47
CA VAL A 102 10.69 5.02 -2.18
C VAL A 102 11.96 4.92 -1.33
N GLY A 103 12.30 3.73 -0.83
CA GLY A 103 13.45 3.53 0.05
C GLY A 103 13.30 4.22 1.42
N LEU A 104 12.09 4.20 1.99
CA LEU A 104 11.79 4.83 3.28
C LEU A 104 12.71 4.28 4.39
N ASP A 105 13.19 5.15 5.28
CA ASP A 105 13.97 4.75 6.45
C ASP A 105 13.17 3.72 7.29
N PRO A 106 13.76 2.53 7.58
CA PRO A 106 13.16 1.55 8.47
C PRO A 106 12.74 2.10 9.84
N LYS A 107 13.39 3.14 10.37
CA LYS A 107 12.99 3.80 11.61
C LYS A 107 11.67 4.55 11.45
N ALA A 108 11.52 5.37 10.41
CA ALA A 108 10.29 6.11 10.12
C ALA A 108 9.10 5.16 9.91
N ARG A 109 9.32 4.07 9.16
CA ARG A 109 8.32 3.00 8.99
C ARG A 109 7.89 2.39 10.32
N ARG A 110 8.85 2.04 11.19
CA ARG A 110 8.58 1.47 12.52
C ARG A 110 7.79 2.42 13.41
N GLU A 111 8.11 3.71 13.37
CA GLU A 111 7.39 4.74 14.13
C GLU A 111 5.95 4.93 13.62
N ALA A 112 5.73 4.96 12.30
CA ALA A 112 4.37 5.03 11.77
C ALA A 112 3.57 3.78 12.13
N ARG A 113 4.20 2.61 12.09
CA ARG A 113 3.57 1.34 12.50
C ARG A 113 3.15 1.35 13.96
N SER A 114 3.97 1.86 14.89
CA SER A 114 3.64 1.87 16.31
C SER A 114 2.46 2.78 16.69
N LYS A 115 2.09 3.72 15.81
CA LYS A 115 0.96 4.64 15.99
C LYS A 115 -0.37 4.07 15.46
N ARG A 116 -0.36 2.91 14.80
CA ARG A 116 -1.57 2.30 14.24
C ARG A 116 -2.54 1.84 15.33
N PRO A 117 -3.86 2.04 15.15
CA PRO A 117 -4.85 1.60 16.13
C PRO A 117 -4.95 0.07 16.14
N LYS A 118 -5.41 -0.48 17.26
CA LYS A 118 -5.87 -1.87 17.31
C LYS A 118 -7.17 -2.00 16.51
N LEU A 119 -7.45 -3.18 15.96
CA LEU A 119 -8.78 -3.47 15.45
C LEU A 119 -9.79 -3.34 16.60
N THR A 120 -10.65 -2.33 16.53
CA THR A 120 -11.77 -2.20 17.46
C THR A 120 -12.79 -3.28 17.13
N SER A 121 -13.11 -4.12 18.13
CA SER A 121 -14.16 -5.13 18.09
C SER A 121 -15.56 -4.53 17.96
#